data_AF-A0A949GDI9-F1
#
_entry.id   AF-A0A949GDI9-F1
#
_cell.length_a   1.000
_cell.length_b   1.000
_cell.length_c   1.000
_cell.angle_alpha   90.00
_cell.angle_beta   90.00
_cell.angle_gamma   90.00
#
_symmetry.space_group_name_H-M   'P 1'
#
loop_
_entity.id
_entity.type
_entity.pdbx_description
1 polymer ?
#
loop_
_entity_poly.entity_id
_entity_poly.type
_entity_poly.pdbx_seq_one_letter_code
_entity_poly.pdbx_strand_id
1 'polypeptide(L)'
;MPVLNALSRQLLLNQLLDNDAYAITKGSISKSLLAVAAVFMVCGLGFIAFAGFMLLRAKYGVEIAAMTTGGFIFVCGMSAAFASYYVTAIKRQKLLAIKDDVMKLLELAIARTDDAVGDTIRENPRTATTLAAAAGFLAGEKFIH
;
A
#
# COMPACT_ATOMS: atom_id res chain seq x y z
N MET A 1 -33.82 21.10 -14.75
CA MET A 1 -32.95 19.92 -14.53
C MET A 1 -32.78 19.63 -13.02
N PRO A 2 -33.81 19.18 -12.28
CA PRO A 2 -33.72 18.97 -10.82
C PRO A 2 -33.27 17.56 -10.39
N VAL A 3 -33.36 16.55 -11.27
CA VAL A 3 -33.12 15.14 -10.91
C VAL A 3 -31.63 14.80 -10.78
N LEU A 4 -30.77 15.46 -11.57
CA LEU A 4 -29.31 15.24 -11.55
C LEU A 4 -28.69 15.70 -10.21
N ASN A 5 -29.29 16.71 -9.58
CA ASN A 5 -28.82 17.29 -8.32
C ASN A 5 -29.17 16.42 -7.09
N ALA A 6 -30.21 15.59 -7.19
CA ALA A 6 -30.56 14.65 -6.13
C ALA A 6 -29.67 13.40 -6.15
N LEU A 7 -29.33 12.91 -7.35
CA LEU A 7 -28.44 11.76 -7.54
C LEU A 7 -26.98 12.06 -7.16
N SER A 8 -26.45 13.23 -7.52
CA SER A 8 -25.10 13.64 -7.12
C SER A 8 -24.97 13.78 -5.59
N ARG A 9 -26.02 14.28 -4.93
CA ARG A 9 -26.04 14.47 -3.47
C ARG A 9 -26.14 13.15 -2.72
N GLN A 10 -26.89 12.17 -3.23
CA GLN A 10 -26.93 10.82 -2.67
C GLN A 10 -25.60 10.07 -2.87
N LEU A 11 -24.96 10.21 -4.02
CA LEU A 11 -23.65 9.61 -4.28
C LEU A 11 -22.55 10.22 -3.38
N LEU A 12 -22.57 11.54 -3.18
CA LEU A 12 -21.64 12.22 -2.28
C LEU A 12 -21.88 11.86 -0.81
N LEU A 13 -23.14 11.78 -0.36
CA LEU A 13 -23.47 11.37 1.01
C LEU A 13 -23.08 9.92 1.28
N ASN A 14 -23.33 9.01 0.34
CA ASN A 14 -22.91 7.62 0.48
C ASN A 14 -21.38 7.50 0.46
N GLN A 15 -20.67 8.27 -0.38
CA GLN A 15 -19.20 8.26 -0.36
C GLN A 15 -18.61 8.87 0.92
N LEU A 16 -19.23 9.89 1.50
CA LEU A 16 -18.77 10.49 2.76
C LEU A 16 -19.04 9.57 3.97
N LEU A 17 -20.19 8.90 4.01
CA LEU A 17 -20.56 8.03 5.14
C LEU A 17 -19.81 6.68 5.12
N ASP A 18 -19.50 6.13 3.94
CA ASP A 18 -18.89 4.80 3.83
C ASP A 18 -17.35 4.85 3.94
N ASN A 19 -16.74 6.01 3.67
CA ASN A 19 -15.28 6.14 3.64
C ASN A 19 -14.64 6.44 5.02
N ASP A 20 -15.30 7.19 5.90
CA ASP A 20 -14.72 7.57 7.20
C ASP A 20 -14.83 6.49 8.29
N ALA A 21 -15.89 5.68 8.28
CA ALA A 21 -16.08 4.63 9.28
C ALA A 21 -15.23 3.37 9.00
N TYR A 22 -14.92 3.08 7.73
CA TYR A 22 -14.25 1.85 7.31
C TYR A 22 -12.72 2.00 7.16
N ALA A 23 -12.22 3.21 6.93
CA ALA A 23 -10.80 3.46 6.73
C ALA A 23 -9.98 3.47 8.04
N ILE A 24 -10.55 4.01 9.14
CA ILE A 24 -9.82 4.22 10.41
C ILE A 24 -9.56 2.89 11.15
N THR A 25 -10.46 1.92 11.05
CA THR A 25 -10.34 0.63 11.77
C THR A 25 -9.54 -0.43 11.01
N LYS A 26 -9.62 -0.47 9.68
CA LYS A 26 -8.98 -1.53 8.88
C LYS A 26 -7.45 -1.43 8.87
N GLY A 27 -6.89 -0.22 8.92
CA GLY A 27 -5.44 0.00 8.83
C GLY A 27 -4.65 -0.26 10.11
N SER A 28 -5.24 0.00 11.29
CA SER A 28 -4.55 -0.14 12.58
C SER A 28 -4.70 -1.55 13.16
N ILE A 29 -5.90 -2.12 13.07
CA ILE A 29 -6.20 -3.48 13.58
C ILE A 29 -5.47 -4.54 12.75
N SER A 30 -5.32 -4.33 11.44
CA SER A 30 -4.57 -5.27 10.60
C SER A 30 -3.07 -5.29 10.94
N LYS A 31 -2.49 -4.15 11.31
CA LYS A 31 -1.07 -4.06 11.69
C LYS A 31 -0.79 -4.71 13.04
N SER A 32 -1.65 -4.50 14.04
CA SER A 32 -1.48 -5.12 15.36
C SER A 32 -1.68 -6.63 15.32
N LEU A 33 -2.68 -7.12 14.56
CA LEU A 33 -2.90 -8.55 14.38
C LEU A 33 -1.73 -9.20 13.63
N LEU A 34 -1.17 -8.51 12.63
CA LEU A 34 0.01 -8.99 11.90
C LEU A 34 1.26 -9.05 12.80
N ALA A 35 1.45 -8.07 13.69
CA ALA A 35 2.54 -8.10 14.67
C ALA A 35 2.40 -9.29 15.64
N VAL A 36 1.20 -9.54 16.17
CA VAL A 36 0.94 -10.69 17.04
C VAL A 36 1.18 -12.01 16.28
N ALA A 37 0.66 -12.12 15.06
CA ALA A 37 0.87 -13.29 14.22
C ALA A 37 2.36 -13.55 13.93
N ALA A 38 3.15 -12.50 13.69
CA ALA A 38 4.59 -12.60 13.48
C ALA A 38 5.31 -13.15 14.73
N VAL A 39 4.94 -12.68 15.93
CA VAL A 39 5.51 -13.21 17.19
C VAL A 39 5.20 -14.70 17.34
N PHE A 40 3.95 -15.12 17.13
CA PHE A 40 3.58 -16.53 17.19
C PHE A 40 4.31 -17.38 16.14
N MET A 41 4.50 -16.85 14.94
CA MET A 41 5.25 -17.52 13.87
C MET A 41 6.71 -17.75 14.26
N VAL A 42 7.37 -16.74 14.85
CA VAL A 42 8.76 -16.84 15.34
C VAL A 42 8.86 -17.86 16.48
N CYS A 43 7.95 -17.81 17.46
CA CYS A 43 7.91 -18.79 18.54
C CYS A 43 7.71 -20.21 18.03
N GLY A 44 6.79 -20.41 17.08
CA GLY A 44 6.54 -21.71 16.46
C GLY A 44 7.75 -22.25 15.70
N LEU A 45 8.42 -21.41 14.92
CA LEU A 45 9.67 -21.75 14.23
C LEU A 45 10.77 -22.15 15.21
N GLY A 46 10.92 -21.41 16.32
CA GLY A 46 11.87 -21.73 17.38
C GLY A 46 11.58 -23.09 18.02
N PHE A 47 10.30 -23.41 18.25
CA PHE A 47 9.89 -24.69 18.81
C PHE A 47 10.17 -25.85 17.85
N ILE A 48 9.90 -25.69 16.55
CA ILE A 48 10.19 -26.69 15.52
C ILE A 48 11.71 -26.92 15.41
N ALA A 49 12.50 -25.86 15.40
CA ALA A 49 13.96 -25.95 15.36
C ALA A 49 14.50 -26.71 16.58
N PHE A 50 14.00 -26.38 17.77
CA PHE A 50 14.41 -27.05 19.00
C PHE A 50 13.99 -28.53 19.05
N ALA A 51 12.76 -28.83 18.64
CA ALA A 51 12.26 -30.21 18.56
C ALA A 51 13.06 -31.05 17.55
N GLY A 52 13.37 -30.46 16.38
CA GLY A 52 14.23 -31.07 15.37
C GLY A 52 15.63 -31.36 15.94
N PHE A 53 16.25 -30.39 16.59
CA PHE A 53 17.55 -30.56 17.24
C PHE A 53 17.53 -31.68 18.30
N MET A 54 16.53 -31.71 19.18
CA MET A 54 16.35 -32.77 20.18
C MET A 54 16.24 -34.16 19.54
N LEU A 55 15.46 -34.28 18.47
CA LEU A 55 15.27 -35.53 17.75
C LEU A 55 16.56 -36.00 17.05
N LEU A 56 17.30 -35.08 16.43
CA LEU A 56 18.59 -35.42 15.81
C LEU A 56 19.64 -35.76 16.85
N ARG A 57 19.68 -35.04 17.98
CA ARG A 57 20.60 -35.32 19.09
C ARG A 57 20.37 -36.69 19.72
N ALA A 58 19.13 -37.19 19.71
CA ALA A 58 18.82 -38.51 20.21
C ALA A 58 19.38 -39.66 19.33
N LYS A 59 19.67 -39.39 18.05
CA LYS A 59 20.15 -40.39 17.08
C LYS A 59 21.58 -40.17 16.60
N TYR A 60 22.04 -38.92 16.62
CA TYR A 60 23.33 -38.47 16.12
C TYR A 60 24.03 -37.62 17.18
N GLY A 61 25.36 -37.51 17.07
CA GLY A 61 26.15 -36.62 17.93
C GLY A 61 25.67 -35.17 17.86
N VAL A 62 25.92 -34.42 18.94
CA VAL A 62 25.47 -33.02 19.10
C VAL A 62 25.93 -32.13 17.94
N GLU A 63 27.13 -32.37 17.42
CA GLU A 63 27.74 -31.61 16.31
C GLU A 63 26.93 -31.75 15.01
N ILE A 64 26.55 -32.98 14.66
CA ILE A 64 25.78 -33.28 13.44
C ILE A 64 24.36 -32.72 13.57
N ALA A 65 23.75 -32.83 14.75
CA ALA A 65 22.44 -32.27 15.03
C ALA A 65 22.43 -30.74 14.86
N ALA A 66 23.45 -30.05 15.38
CA ALA A 66 23.58 -28.60 15.26
C ALA A 66 23.79 -28.15 13.80
N MET A 67 24.72 -28.79 13.07
CA MET A 67 24.96 -28.47 11.66
C MET A 67 23.70 -28.66 10.80
N THR A 68 23.00 -29.78 10.97
CA THR A 68 21.83 -30.09 10.12
C THR A 68 20.67 -29.14 10.41
N THR A 69 20.42 -28.84 11.69
CA THR A 69 19.33 -27.94 12.09
C THR A 69 19.63 -26.49 11.69
N GLY A 70 20.87 -26.03 11.91
CA GLY A 70 21.33 -24.70 11.48
C GLY A 70 21.29 -24.54 9.96
N GLY A 71 21.74 -25.55 9.22
CA GLY A 71 21.67 -25.57 7.75
C GLY A 71 20.24 -25.50 7.23
N PHE A 72 19.31 -26.23 7.84
CA PHE A 72 17.89 -26.16 7.48
C PHE A 72 17.30 -24.76 7.70
N ILE A 73 17.56 -24.16 8.87
CA ILE A 73 17.11 -22.80 9.17
C ILE A 73 17.71 -21.79 8.18
N PHE A 74 18.99 -21.95 7.83
CA PHE A 74 19.66 -21.08 6.87
C PHE A 74 19.01 -21.15 5.48
N VAL A 75 18.71 -22.35 4.98
CA VAL A 75 18.03 -22.52 3.67
C VAL A 75 16.63 -21.92 3.69
N CYS A 76 15.86 -22.13 4.77
CA CYS A 76 14.55 -21.51 4.95
C CYS A 76 14.62 -19.97 5.04
N GLY A 77 15.63 -19.43 5.73
CA GLY A 77 15.86 -17.98 5.80
C GLY A 77 16.22 -17.40 4.43
N MET A 78 17.07 -18.11 3.68
CA MET A 78 17.49 -17.69 2.35
C MET A 78 16.32 -17.68 1.36
N SER A 79 15.46 -18.71 1.38
CA SER A 79 14.27 -18.76 0.52
C SER A 79 13.26 -17.66 0.87
N ALA A 80 13.05 -17.37 2.16
CA ALA A 80 12.21 -16.26 2.60
C ALA A 80 12.77 -14.90 2.15
N ALA A 81 14.08 -14.70 2.21
CA ALA A 81 14.74 -13.48 1.71
C ALA A 81 14.49 -13.31 0.19
N PHE A 82 14.70 -14.36 -0.61
CA PHE A 82 14.41 -14.33 -2.05
C PHE A 82 12.93 -14.03 -2.34
N ALA A 83 12.00 -14.66 -1.61
CA ALA A 83 10.57 -14.41 -1.77
C ALA A 83 10.21 -12.95 -1.46
N SER A 84 10.73 -12.39 -0.37
CA SER A 84 10.49 -11.00 0.01
C SER A 84 11.06 -10.00 -1.01
N TYR A 85 12.25 -10.29 -1.56
CA TYR A 85 12.86 -9.49 -2.62
C TYR A 85 11.98 -9.49 -3.88
N TYR A 86 11.50 -10.68 -4.30
CA TYR A 86 10.64 -10.83 -5.48
C TYR A 86 9.32 -10.07 -5.34
N VAL A 87 8.66 -10.19 -4.18
CA VAL A 87 7.42 -9.44 -3.89
C VAL A 87 7.68 -7.93 -3.92
N THR A 88 8.80 -7.47 -3.38
CA THR A 88 9.16 -6.05 -3.36
C THR A 88 9.45 -5.52 -4.77
N ALA A 89 10.15 -6.31 -5.59
CA ALA A 89 10.42 -5.97 -6.98
C ALA A 89 9.12 -5.81 -7.80
N ILE A 90 8.16 -6.72 -7.65
CA ILE A 90 6.86 -6.62 -8.32
C ILE A 90 6.09 -5.39 -7.87
N LYS A 91 6.04 -5.11 -6.55
CA LYS A 91 5.36 -3.92 -6.03
C LYS A 91 5.96 -2.64 -6.60
N ARG A 92 7.30 -2.58 -6.69
CA ARG A 92 8.01 -1.42 -7.25
C ARG A 92 7.68 -1.20 -8.73
N GLN A 93 7.63 -2.27 -9.53
CA GLN A 93 7.22 -2.16 -10.94
C GLN A 93 5.79 -1.67 -11.10
N LYS A 94 4.85 -2.19 -10.30
CA LYS A 94 3.45 -1.73 -10.32
C LYS A 94 3.32 -0.26 -9.92
N LEU A 95 4.07 0.18 -8.91
CA LEU A 95 4.08 1.59 -8.49
C LEU A 95 4.62 2.53 -9.58
N LEU A 96 5.65 2.11 -10.31
CA LEU A 96 6.19 2.88 -11.43
C LEU A 96 5.18 2.95 -12.59
N ALA A 97 4.52 1.85 -12.93
CA ALA A 97 3.49 1.84 -13.97
C ALA A 97 2.30 2.76 -13.63
N ILE A 98 1.84 2.73 -12.37
CA ILE A 98 0.77 3.62 -11.90
C ILE A 98 1.21 5.08 -11.96
N LYS A 99 2.47 5.38 -11.61
CA LYS A 99 3.00 6.74 -11.69
C LYS A 99 3.01 7.27 -13.11
N ASP A 100 3.42 6.46 -14.07
CA ASP A 100 3.45 6.84 -15.49
C ASP A 100 2.03 7.05 -16.05
N ASP A 101 1.08 6.19 -15.68
CA ASP A 101 -0.33 6.35 -16.08
C ASP A 101 -0.96 7.60 -15.46
N VAL A 102 -0.66 7.90 -14.19
CA VAL A 102 -1.11 9.13 -13.54
C VAL A 102 -0.49 10.37 -14.20
N MET A 103 0.79 10.34 -14.56
CA MET A 103 1.43 11.45 -15.30
C MET A 103 0.78 11.67 -16.66
N LYS A 104 0.50 10.61 -17.41
CA LYS A 104 -0.18 10.72 -18.73
C LYS A 104 -1.60 11.25 -18.60
N LEU A 105 -2.35 10.81 -17.59
CA LEU A 105 -3.68 11.33 -17.30
C LEU A 105 -3.63 12.81 -16.90
N LEU A 106 -2.61 13.21 -16.14
CA LEU A 106 -2.39 14.61 -15.77
C LEU A 106 -2.04 15.47 -17.00
N GLU A 107 -1.17 15.00 -17.88
CA GLU A 107 -0.83 15.68 -19.15
C GLU A 107 -2.06 15.82 -20.06
N LEU A 108 -2.87 14.76 -20.20
CA LEU A 108 -4.14 14.80 -20.95
C LEU A 108 -5.16 15.77 -20.33
N ALA A 109 -5.23 15.82 -19.00
CA ALA A 109 -6.09 16.75 -18.30
C ALA A 109 -5.61 18.19 -18.52
N ILE A 110 -4.30 18.46 -18.40
CA ILE A 110 -3.71 19.78 -18.66
C ILE A 110 -3.96 20.19 -20.11
N ALA A 111 -3.68 19.33 -21.09
CA ALA A 111 -3.89 19.64 -22.51
C ALA A 111 -5.36 19.99 -22.83
N ARG A 112 -6.33 19.24 -22.26
CA ARG A 112 -7.76 19.57 -22.41
C ARG A 112 -8.17 20.83 -21.67
N THR A 113 -7.50 21.14 -20.56
CA THR A 113 -7.78 22.34 -19.78
C THR A 113 -7.17 23.56 -20.46
N ASP A 114 -6.02 23.43 -21.11
CA ASP A 114 -5.38 24.53 -21.85
C ASP A 114 -6.22 24.96 -23.06
N ASP A 115 -6.83 23.99 -23.78
CA ASP A 115 -7.75 24.28 -24.88
C ASP A 115 -9.08 24.94 -24.42
N ALA A 116 -9.59 24.61 -23.23
CA ALA A 116 -10.88 25.12 -22.74
C ALA A 116 -10.75 26.37 -21.84
N VAL A 117 -9.61 26.51 -21.17
CA VAL A 117 -9.37 27.51 -20.12
C VAL A 117 -8.33 28.53 -20.56
N GLY A 118 -7.52 28.25 -21.60
CA GLY A 118 -6.58 29.21 -22.18
C GLY A 118 -7.25 30.51 -22.66
N ASP A 119 -8.43 30.39 -23.29
CA ASP A 119 -9.24 31.55 -23.69
C ASP A 119 -9.85 32.27 -22.46
N THR A 120 -10.28 31.52 -21.45
CA THR A 120 -10.90 32.09 -20.23
C THR A 120 -9.87 32.76 -19.29
N ILE A 121 -8.63 32.25 -19.23
CA ILE A 121 -7.52 32.82 -18.43
C ILE A 121 -7.03 34.12 -19.06
N ARG A 122 -6.98 34.19 -20.40
CA ARG A 122 -6.66 35.41 -21.13
C ARG A 122 -7.66 36.52 -20.88
N GLU A 123 -8.94 36.18 -20.76
CA GLU A 123 -10.00 37.15 -20.49
C GLU A 123 -10.17 37.51 -19.00
N ASN A 124 -9.92 36.59 -18.06
CA ASN A 124 -10.02 36.85 -16.62
C ASN A 124 -8.95 36.10 -15.79
N PRO A 125 -7.79 36.73 -15.49
CA PRO A 125 -6.71 36.10 -14.74
C PRO A 125 -7.02 35.87 -13.24
N ARG A 126 -8.02 36.57 -12.68
CA ARG A 126 -8.46 36.38 -11.27
C ARG A 126 -9.17 35.04 -11.05
N THR A 127 -9.82 34.48 -12.07
CA THR A 127 -10.46 33.17 -12.00
C THR A 127 -9.46 32.03 -12.10
N ALA A 128 -8.31 32.26 -12.75
CA ALA A 128 -7.22 31.29 -12.85
C ALA A 128 -6.57 31.03 -11.48
N THR A 129 -6.31 32.10 -10.72
CA THR A 129 -5.67 32.01 -9.40
C THR A 129 -6.58 31.37 -8.36
N THR A 130 -7.90 31.59 -8.42
CA THR A 130 -8.86 30.93 -7.52
C THR A 130 -9.05 29.46 -7.86
N LEU A 131 -9.05 29.08 -9.14
CA LEU A 131 -9.08 27.66 -9.55
C LEU A 131 -7.80 26.93 -9.15
N ALA A 132 -6.63 27.57 -9.32
CA ALA A 132 -5.35 27.02 -8.89
C ALA A 132 -5.28 26.87 -7.36
N ALA A 133 -5.82 27.83 -6.61
CA ALA A 133 -5.90 27.75 -5.15
C ALA A 133 -6.85 26.62 -4.68
N ALA A 134 -8.00 26.45 -5.34
CA ALA A 134 -8.93 25.36 -5.04
C ALA A 134 -8.37 23.98 -5.39
N ALA A 135 -7.67 23.87 -6.53
CA ALA A 135 -6.99 22.64 -6.93
C ALA A 135 -5.83 22.29 -5.98
N GLY A 136 -5.05 23.28 -5.56
CA GLY A 136 -3.97 23.11 -4.58
C GLY A 136 -4.50 22.69 -3.19
N PHE A 137 -5.63 23.26 -2.76
CA PHE A 137 -6.28 22.91 -1.50
C PHE A 137 -6.79 21.46 -1.50
N LEU A 138 -7.49 21.05 -2.57
CA LEU A 138 -8.01 19.68 -2.73
C LEU A 138 -6.88 18.64 -2.90
N ALA A 139 -5.79 19.00 -3.57
CA ALA A 139 -4.62 18.13 -3.68
C ALA A 139 -3.92 17.97 -2.32
N GLY A 140 -3.77 19.05 -1.55
CA GLY A 140 -3.17 19.01 -0.21
C GLY A 140 -3.93 18.09 0.75
N GLU A 141 -5.26 18.13 0.74
CA GLU A 141 -6.09 17.29 1.62
C GLU A 141 -5.95 15.78 1.31
N LYS A 142 -5.66 15.42 0.06
CA LYS A 142 -5.52 14.02 -0.37
C LYS A 142 -4.11 13.43 -0.18
N PHE A 143 -3.08 14.26 -0.02
CA PHE A 143 -1.68 13.83 0.15
C PHE A 143 -1.15 13.97 1.59
N ILE A 144 -1.86 14.69 2.46
CA ILE A 144 -1.47 14.93 3.87
C ILE A 144 -2.20 13.99 4.85
N HIS A 145 -3.16 13.17 4.38
CA HIS A 145 -3.81 12.11 5.16
C HIS A 145 -3.42 10.71 4.70
#